data_AF-A0A6I3F869-F1
#
_entry.id   AF-A0A6I3F869-F1
#
_cell.length_a   1.000
_cell.length_b   1.000
_cell.length_c   1.000
_cell.angle_alpha   90.00
_cell.angle_beta   90.00
_cell.angle_gamma   90.00
#
_symmetry.space_group_name_H-M   'P 1'
#
loop_
_entity.id
_entity.type
_entity.pdbx_description
1 polymer ?
#
loop_
_entity_poly.entity_id
_entity_poly.type
_entity_poly.pdbx_seq_one_letter_code
_entity_poly.pdbx_strand_id
1 'polypeptide(L)'
;MSRNTMSFALPESLRDYIDARVRDGSYGNTSEYLRDLIRRDQHEQSAQHLRDLIADGLASGAGRVVTDDVVAALRTDAFGASA
;
A
#
# COMPACT_ATOMS: atom_id res chain seq x y z
N MET A 1 -19.63 -9.90 14.39
CA MET A 1 -18.26 -9.49 14.04
C MET A 1 -17.28 -10.27 14.91
N SER A 2 -16.45 -11.13 14.31
CA SER A 2 -15.48 -11.91 15.09
C SER A 2 -14.33 -11.04 15.55
N ARG A 3 -14.12 -10.99 16.87
CA ARG A 3 -13.00 -10.27 17.50
C ARG A 3 -11.76 -11.16 17.48
N ASN A 4 -10.99 -11.09 16.41
CA ASN A 4 -9.66 -11.70 16.39
C ASN A 4 -8.73 -10.89 17.30
N THR A 5 -8.27 -11.51 18.39
CA THR A 5 -7.32 -10.91 19.32
C THR A 5 -5.94 -11.49 19.03
N MET A 6 -4.94 -10.65 18.77
CA MET A 6 -3.54 -11.05 18.70
C MET A 6 -2.82 -10.58 19.96
N SER A 7 -1.99 -11.45 20.55
CA SER A 7 -1.12 -11.14 21.69
C SER A 7 0.32 -11.32 21.26
N PHE A 8 1.18 -10.37 21.62
CA PHE A 8 2.61 -10.40 21.33
C PHE A 8 3.38 -9.65 22.41
N ALA A 9 4.64 -10.04 22.62
CA ALA A 9 5.50 -9.38 23.59
C ALA A 9 6.09 -8.10 22.99
N LEU A 10 6.09 -7.03 23.80
CA LEU A 10 6.73 -5.76 23.48
C LEU A 10 7.80 -5.46 24.54
N PRO A 11 8.99 -5.00 24.15
CA PRO A 11 9.94 -4.37 25.06
C PRO A 11 9.29 -3.23 25.85
N GLU A 12 9.76 -3.03 27.08
CA GLU A 12 9.23 -2.00 27.98
C GLU A 12 9.29 -0.60 27.35
N SER A 13 10.38 -0.27 26.66
CA SER A 13 10.54 1.01 25.95
C SER A 13 9.46 1.28 24.90
N LEU A 14 9.00 0.24 24.18
CA LEU A 14 7.92 0.40 23.20
C LEU A 14 6.57 0.52 23.89
N ARG A 15 6.36 -0.15 25.02
CA ARG A 15 5.14 0.01 25.82
C ARG A 15 5.01 1.44 26.33
N ASP A 16 6.06 1.97 26.94
CA ASP A 16 6.08 3.33 27.48
C ASP A 16 5.80 4.38 26.40
N TYR A 17 6.39 4.18 25.21
CA TYR A 17 6.14 5.03 24.06
C TYR A 17 4.66 5.00 23.64
N ILE A 18 4.05 3.81 23.52
CA ILE A 18 2.64 3.69 23.16
C ILE A 18 1.74 4.31 24.25
N ASP A 19 2.04 4.07 25.51
CA ASP A 19 1.27 4.61 26.64
C ASP A 19 1.32 6.14 26.66
N ALA A 20 2.46 6.75 26.34
CA ALA A 20 2.57 8.20 26.17
C ALA A 20 1.67 8.74 25.04
N ARG A 21 1.59 8.03 23.90
CA ARG A 21 0.72 8.38 22.76
C ARG A 21 -0.77 8.27 23.09
N VAL A 22 -1.15 7.27 23.89
CA VAL A 22 -2.54 7.13 24.37
C VAL A 22 -2.86 8.24 25.38
N ARG A 23 -1.92 8.55 26.29
CA ARG A 23 -2.10 9.60 27.31
C ARG A 23 -2.18 11.01 26.74
N ASP A 24 -1.61 11.28 25.56
CA ASP A 24 -1.72 12.59 24.91
C ASP A 24 -3.16 12.92 24.44
N GLY A 25 -4.05 11.92 24.43
CA GLY A 25 -5.46 12.06 24.08
C GLY A 25 -5.77 11.74 22.62
N SER A 26 -4.77 11.50 21.77
CA SER A 26 -4.96 11.16 20.35
C SER A 26 -5.54 9.75 20.13
N TYR A 27 -5.47 8.85 21.11
CA TYR A 27 -5.95 7.47 20.99
C TYR A 27 -6.62 7.00 22.28
N GLY A 28 -7.72 6.25 22.18
CA GLY A 28 -8.45 5.75 23.35
C GLY A 28 -7.84 4.50 23.98
N ASN A 29 -6.98 3.77 23.25
CA ASN A 29 -6.21 2.63 23.76
C ASN A 29 -5.06 2.23 22.82
N THR A 30 -4.19 1.34 23.32
CA THR A 30 -3.06 0.75 22.57
C THR A 30 -3.48 0.11 21.25
N SER A 31 -4.59 -0.63 21.22
CA SER A 31 -5.04 -1.30 19.99
C SER A 31 -5.48 -0.31 18.91
N GLU A 32 -6.05 0.83 19.28
CA GLU A 32 -6.35 1.90 18.33
C GLU A 32 -5.09 2.52 17.74
N TYR A 33 -4.11 2.82 18.59
CA TYR A 33 -2.82 3.33 18.14
C TYR A 33 -2.12 2.38 17.16
N LEU A 34 -2.07 1.09 17.49
CA LEU A 34 -1.46 0.09 16.63
C LEU A 34 -2.21 -0.09 15.30
N ARG A 35 -3.55 -0.06 15.30
CA ARG A 35 -4.33 -0.12 14.06
C ARG A 35 -4.07 1.08 13.16
N ASP A 36 -3.92 2.27 13.74
CA ASP A 36 -3.58 3.47 12.98
C ASP A 36 -2.17 3.37 12.38
N LEU A 37 -1.18 2.93 13.16
CA LEU A 37 0.18 2.68 12.66
C LEU A 37 0.18 1.70 11.47
N ILE A 38 -0.56 0.59 11.58
CA ILE A 38 -0.68 -0.38 10.48
C ILE A 38 -1.31 0.24 9.23
N ARG A 39 -2.31 1.11 9.38
CA ARG A 39 -2.92 1.80 8.21
C ARG A 39 -1.94 2.76 7.55
N ARG A 40 -1.13 3.48 8.34
CA ARG A 40 -0.10 4.39 7.83
C ARG A 40 0.98 3.61 7.06
N ASP A 41 1.47 2.51 7.63
CA ASP A 41 2.42 1.61 6.97
C ASP A 41 1.86 1.07 5.64
N GLN A 42 0.61 0.59 5.62
CA GLN A 42 -0.04 0.15 4.37
C GLN A 42 -0.15 1.26 3.33
N HIS A 43 -0.46 2.49 3.75
CA HIS A 43 -0.53 3.64 2.86
C HIS A 43 0.85 4.03 2.32
N GLU A 44 1.89 3.99 3.14
CA GLU A 44 3.27 4.24 2.71
C GLU A 44 3.75 3.19 1.71
N GLN A 45 3.46 1.91 1.98
CA GLN A 45 3.78 0.82 1.06
C GLN A 45 3.03 0.92 -0.27
N SER A 46 1.74 1.29 -0.26
CA SER A 46 0.97 1.46 -1.50
C SER A 46 1.48 2.66 -2.31
N ALA A 47 1.84 3.76 -1.64
CA ALA A 47 2.45 4.91 -2.28
C ALA A 47 3.82 4.59 -2.87
N GLN A 48 4.64 3.77 -2.19
CA GLN A 48 5.90 3.29 -2.73
C GLN A 48 5.68 2.43 -3.97
N HIS A 49 4.75 1.47 -3.90
CA HIS A 49 4.43 0.61 -5.04
C HIS A 49 3.98 1.41 -6.27
N LEU A 50 3.16 2.44 -6.08
CA LEU A 50 2.76 3.33 -7.17
C LEU A 50 3.96 4.08 -7.77
N ARG A 51 4.90 4.55 -6.94
CA ARG A 51 6.12 5.21 -7.43
C ARG A 51 6.99 4.26 -8.24
N ASP A 52 7.10 3.01 -7.82
CA ASP A 52 7.86 1.99 -8.54
C ASP A 52 7.25 1.72 -9.92
N LEU A 53 5.92 1.58 -10.01
CA LEU A 53 5.21 1.43 -11.29
C LEU A 53 5.40 2.63 -12.23
N ILE A 54 5.40 3.86 -11.68
CA ILE A 54 5.68 5.06 -12.46
C ILE A 54 7.13 5.04 -12.96
N ALA A 55 8.09 4.67 -12.12
CA ALA A 55 9.49 4.56 -12.50
C ALA A 55 9.69 3.53 -13.63
N ASP A 56 9.05 2.37 -13.52
CA ASP A 56 9.05 1.34 -14.57
C ASP A 56 8.43 1.87 -15.87
N GLY A 57 7.31 2.59 -15.78
CA GLY A 57 6.68 3.24 -16.93
C GLY A 57 7.58 4.28 -17.61
N LEU A 58 8.30 5.10 -16.83
CA LEU A 58 9.26 6.07 -17.36
C LEU A 58 10.48 5.38 -17.99
N ALA A 59 10.92 4.25 -17.45
CA ALA A 59 12.01 3.46 -17.99
C ALA A 59 11.61 2.62 -19.22
N SER A 60 10.31 2.44 -19.48
CA SER A 60 9.78 1.61 -20.57
C SER A 60 9.99 2.16 -21.98
N GLY A 61 10.51 3.40 -22.09
CA GLY A 61 10.81 4.05 -23.36
C GLY A 61 9.75 5.06 -23.79
N ALA A 62 9.79 5.45 -25.07
CA ALA A 62 8.90 6.49 -25.59
C ALA A 62 7.45 5.98 -25.67
N GLY A 63 6.53 6.77 -25.11
CA GLY A 63 5.10 6.54 -25.26
C GLY A 63 4.65 6.62 -26.72
N ARG A 64 3.66 5.82 -27.08
CA ARG A 64 2.99 5.86 -28.39
C ARG A 64 1.65 6.57 -28.26
N VAL A 65 1.27 7.35 -29.27
CA VAL A 65 -0.07 7.94 -29.33
C VAL A 65 -1.10 6.81 -29.43
N VAL A 66 -2.13 6.85 -28.58
CA VAL A 66 -3.22 5.89 -28.61
C VAL A 66 -4.08 6.18 -29.83
N THR A 67 -4.03 5.29 -30.82
CA THR A 67 -4.89 5.27 -32.01
C THR A 67 -5.53 3.90 -32.12
N ASP A 68 -6.60 3.78 -32.90
CA ASP A 68 -7.32 2.51 -33.06
C ASP A 68 -6.39 1.38 -33.56
N ASP A 69 -5.48 1.68 -34.48
CA ASP A 69 -4.49 0.73 -34.99
C ASP A 69 -3.50 0.29 -33.90
N VAL A 70 -3.05 1.22 -33.06
CA VAL A 70 -2.15 0.93 -31.92
C VAL A 70 -2.86 0.04 -30.91
N VAL A 71 -4.13 0.31 -30.61
CA VAL A 71 -4.93 -0.50 -29.69
C VAL A 71 -5.20 -1.90 -30.26
N ALA A 72 -5.52 -2.00 -31.55
CA ALA A 72 -5.71 -3.28 -32.24
C ALA A 72 -4.43 -4.14 -32.19
N ALA A 73 -3.27 -3.55 -32.50
CA ALA A 73 -1.98 -4.22 -32.40
C ALA A 73 -1.68 -4.71 -30.97
N LEU A 74 -1.85 -3.83 -29.97
CA LEU A 74 -1.64 -4.21 -28.56
C LEU A 74 -2.57 -5.32 -28.09
N ARG A 75 -3.82 -5.36 -28.59
CA ARG A 75 -4.79 -6.42 -28.29
C ARG A 75 -4.35 -7.75 -28.89
N THR A 76 -3.86 -7.75 -30.13
CA THR A 76 -3.29 -8.94 -30.77
C THR A 76 -2.06 -9.43 -30.02
N ASP A 77 -1.17 -8.54 -29.58
CA ASP A 77 0.03 -8.90 -28.81
C ASP A 77 -0.31 -9.48 -27.42
N ALA A 78 -1.28 -8.89 -26.71
CA ALA A 78 -1.65 -9.29 -25.36
C ALA A 78 -2.47 -10.60 -25.29
N PHE A 79 -3.34 -10.85 -26.27
CA PHE A 79 -4.28 -11.97 -26.25
C PHE A 79 -4.00 -13.02 -27.33
N GLY A 80 -3.03 -12.79 -28.22
CA GLY A 80 -2.76 -13.63 -29.38
C GLY A 80 -3.78 -13.45 -30.50
N ALA A 81 -3.39 -13.80 -31.74
CA ALA A 81 -4.28 -13.82 -32.89
C ALA A 81 -5.24 -15.02 -32.85
N SER A 82 -6.16 -15.03 -31.89
CA SER A 82 -7.34 -15.91 -31.90
C SER A 82 -8.42 -15.40 -30.94
N ALA A 83 -9.34 -14.62 -31.49
CA ALA A 83 -10.69 -14.42 -30.98
C ALA A 83 -11.65 -14.35 -32.17
#